data_AF-A0A7X8N4M5-F1
#
_entry.id   AF-A0A7X8N4M5-F1
#
_cell.length_a   1.000
_cell.length_b   1.000
_cell.length_c   1.000
_cell.angle_alpha   90.00
_cell.angle_beta   90.00
_cell.angle_gamma   90.00
#
_symmetry.space_group_name_H-M   'P 1'
#
loop_
_entity.id
_entity.type
_entity.pdbx_description
1 polymer ?
#
loop_
_entity_poly.entity_id
_entity_poly.type
_entity_poly.pdbx_seq_one_letter_code
_entity_poly.pdbx_strand_id
1 'polypeptide(L)'
;MGKYKESIWLVGILGFAAFMTDVIQNNIDSFSVIFISAVSGGAMIILTFYLYKVNQKVVDLNKKQLQFNKRIVIYQENKEFDRLLGSLVSYQNDLKNLTYLTLPYLSVAKKKMMLLNNDEILFGHLLLLEKTVKGELEKRTNIKGPIQESLTSEETEDEKYVRQIFYNCLPNSVKAFYKIQDMIDSFERLISIRDQQDFYRYSLDYEVIKSSVLNLEKRLISILAECDKDNLITSIEMKNLDADSVYALLISLKYSINMLQERILAERHDLTISS
;
A
#
# COMPACT_ATOMS: atom_id res chain seq x y z
N MET A 1 32.96 31.73 2.08
CA MET A 1 34.15 32.32 2.73
C MET A 1 34.11 33.85 2.82
N GLY A 2 33.42 34.59 1.94
CA GLY A 2 33.38 36.07 1.94
C GLY A 2 32.70 36.75 3.14
N LYS A 3 31.54 36.26 3.59
CA LYS A 3 30.72 36.88 4.67
C LYS A 3 31.34 36.87 6.08
N TYR A 4 32.47 36.18 6.28
CA TYR A 4 33.11 36.00 7.59
C TYR A 4 34.21 37.01 7.89
N LYS A 5 34.86 37.57 6.86
CA LYS A 5 35.79 38.70 7.06
C LYS A 5 35.03 39.91 7.59
N GLU A 6 33.82 40.13 7.07
CA GLU A 6 32.95 41.25 7.44
C GLU A 6 32.58 41.24 8.93
N SER A 7 32.33 40.07 9.54
CA SER A 7 31.97 39.95 10.96
C SER A 7 33.14 40.26 11.91
N ILE A 8 34.36 39.85 11.54
CA ILE A 8 35.58 40.15 12.32
C ILE A 8 35.91 41.64 12.24
N TRP A 9 35.75 42.24 11.05
CA TRP A 9 35.85 43.69 10.87
C TRP A 9 34.82 44.44 11.72
N LEU A 10 33.57 43.98 11.78
CA LEU A 10 32.50 44.62 12.55
C LEU A 10 32.76 44.56 14.06
N VAL A 11 33.28 43.45 14.59
CA VAL A 11 33.70 43.32 16.00
C VAL A 11 34.92 44.20 16.30
N GLY A 12 35.88 44.25 15.38
CA GLY A 12 37.03 45.15 15.50
C GLY A 12 36.62 46.63 15.54
N ILE A 13 35.66 47.02 14.69
CA ILE A 13 35.09 48.38 14.65
C ILE A 13 34.30 48.68 15.94
N LEU A 14 33.47 47.76 16.41
CA LEU A 14 32.71 47.94 17.67
C LEU A 14 33.63 48.01 18.89
N GLY A 15 34.68 47.18 18.94
CA GLY A 15 35.70 47.23 19.99
C GLY A 15 36.50 48.53 19.97
N PHE A 16 36.87 49.02 18.78
CA PHE A 16 37.53 50.31 18.63
C PHE A 16 36.61 51.49 18.95
N ALA A 17 35.33 51.43 18.58
CA ALA A 17 34.34 52.45 18.92
C ALA A 17 34.10 52.51 20.43
N ALA A 18 34.00 51.37 21.10
CA ALA A 18 33.91 51.30 22.56
C ALA A 18 35.15 51.89 23.24
N PHE A 19 36.35 51.54 22.74
CA PHE A 19 37.62 52.11 23.21
C PHE A 19 37.67 53.63 23.02
N MET A 20 37.30 54.15 21.84
CA MET A 20 37.30 55.58 21.57
C MET A 20 36.27 56.34 22.41
N THR A 21 35.09 55.73 22.68
CA THR A 21 34.07 56.35 23.53
C THR A 21 34.55 56.48 24.97
N ASP A 22 35.25 55.45 25.47
CA ASP A 22 35.85 55.43 26.81
C ASP A 22 37.01 56.45 26.95
N VAL A 23 37.80 56.62 25.88
CA VAL A 23 38.87 57.63 25.79
C VAL A 23 38.32 59.05 25.79
N ILE A 24 37.24 59.29 25.05
CA ILE A 24 36.61 60.61 24.94
C ILE A 24 35.84 60.98 26.22
N GLN A 25 35.17 60.02 26.87
CA GLN A 25 34.41 60.29 28.10
C GLN A 25 35.31 60.56 29.33
N ASN A 26 36.50 59.96 29.40
CA ASN A 26 37.34 59.99 30.60
C ASN A 26 38.54 60.96 30.55
N ASN A 27 38.72 61.77 29.49
CA ASN A 27 39.82 62.76 29.33
C ASN A 27 41.19 62.21 29.79
N ILE A 28 41.64 61.16 29.11
CA ILE A 28 42.71 60.28 29.62
C ILE A 28 44.11 60.89 29.45
N ASP A 29 44.72 61.35 30.54
CA ASP A 29 46.18 61.56 30.67
C ASP A 29 46.89 60.38 31.38
N SER A 30 46.16 59.33 31.78
CA SER A 30 46.70 58.23 32.58
C SER A 30 46.90 56.94 31.78
N PHE A 31 48.15 56.51 31.67
CA PHE A 31 48.59 55.21 31.13
C PHE A 31 47.78 54.02 31.69
N SER A 32 47.29 54.15 32.93
CA SER A 32 46.46 53.13 33.59
C SER A 32 45.14 52.87 32.87
N VAL A 33 44.47 53.90 32.35
CA VAL A 33 43.18 53.74 31.67
C VAL A 33 43.37 53.11 30.29
N ILE A 34 44.41 53.53 29.54
CA ILE A 34 44.78 52.92 28.26
C ILE A 34 45.06 51.42 28.42
N PHE A 35 45.78 51.05 29.50
CA PHE A 35 46.06 49.65 29.81
C PHE A 35 44.79 48.84 30.14
N ILE A 36 43.88 49.38 30.95
CA ILE A 36 42.61 48.73 31.30
C ILE A 36 41.74 48.54 30.06
N SER A 37 41.63 49.54 29.19
CA SER A 37 40.85 49.45 27.95
C SER A 37 41.47 48.45 26.96
N ALA A 38 42.80 48.36 26.89
CA ALA A 38 43.48 47.34 26.08
C ALA A 38 43.25 45.91 26.60
N VAL A 39 43.32 45.70 27.91
CA VAL A 39 43.01 44.40 28.56
C VAL A 39 41.55 44.02 28.33
N SER A 40 40.63 44.98 28.45
CA SER A 40 39.19 44.77 28.21
C SER A 40 38.89 44.43 26.74
N GLY A 41 39.55 45.10 25.80
CA GLY A 41 39.49 44.77 24.37
C GLY A 41 40.00 43.35 24.08
N GLY A 42 41.13 42.97 24.69
CA GLY A 42 41.66 41.60 24.61
C GLY A 42 40.68 40.55 25.15
N ALA A 43 40.07 40.81 26.31
CA ALA A 43 39.06 39.94 26.90
C ALA A 43 37.82 39.79 26.00
N MET A 44 37.34 40.89 25.41
CA MET A 44 36.21 40.86 24.46
C MET A 44 36.53 40.06 23.20
N ILE A 45 37.75 40.17 22.65
CA ILE A 45 38.18 39.38 21.48
C ILE A 45 38.19 37.88 21.82
N ILE A 46 38.73 37.50 22.97
CA ILE A 46 38.77 36.11 23.43
C ILE A 46 37.34 35.58 23.64
N LEU A 47 36.48 36.35 24.30
CA LEU A 47 35.07 35.98 24.52
C LEU A 47 34.33 35.80 23.20
N THR A 48 34.53 36.72 22.25
CA THR A 48 33.91 36.66 20.92
C THR A 48 34.39 35.44 20.14
N PHE A 49 35.69 35.13 20.20
CA PHE A 49 36.26 33.93 19.59
C PHE A 49 35.68 32.64 20.20
N TYR A 50 35.48 32.61 21.52
CA TYR A 50 34.89 31.46 22.21
C TYR A 50 33.41 31.29 21.83
N LEU A 51 32.62 32.37 21.87
CA LEU A 51 31.23 32.39 21.40
C LEU A 51 31.11 31.92 19.95
N TYR A 52 32.03 32.34 19.09
CA TYR A 52 32.10 31.89 17.70
C TYR A 52 32.32 30.38 17.59
N LYS A 53 33.31 29.83 18.30
CA LYS A 53 33.57 28.38 18.30
C LYS A 53 32.38 27.57 18.84
N VAL A 54 31.73 28.06 19.89
CA VAL A 54 30.53 27.42 20.45
C VAL A 54 29.40 27.44 19.44
N ASN A 55 29.13 28.57 18.79
CA ASN A 55 28.10 28.70 17.76
C ASN A 55 28.36 27.79 16.56
N GLN A 56 29.61 27.66 16.09
CA GLN A 56 29.95 26.69 15.04
C GLN A 56 29.63 25.27 15.47
N LYS A 57 30.03 24.88 16.68
CA LYS A 57 29.75 23.54 17.21
C LYS A 57 28.25 23.27 17.32
N VAL A 58 27.46 24.25 17.76
CA VAL A 58 25.99 24.16 17.83
C VAL A 58 25.38 23.98 16.44
N VAL A 59 25.81 24.76 15.45
CA VAL A 59 25.35 24.62 14.06
C VAL A 59 25.67 23.24 13.50
N ASP A 60 26.87 22.73 13.75
CA ASP A 60 27.28 21.40 13.29
C ASP A 60 26.50 20.28 13.98
N LEU A 61 26.26 20.40 15.29
CA LEU A 61 25.40 19.48 16.04
C LEU A 61 23.97 19.48 15.50
N ASN A 62 23.39 20.67 15.25
CA ASN A 62 22.05 20.80 14.69
C ASN A 62 21.96 20.18 13.29
N LYS A 63 22.98 20.34 12.45
CA LYS A 63 23.03 19.67 11.13
C LYS A 63 23.06 18.15 11.26
N LYS A 64 23.89 17.61 12.16
CA LYS A 64 23.96 16.16 12.42
C LYS A 64 22.64 15.63 12.98
N GLN A 65 22.03 16.36 13.91
CA GLN A 65 20.73 16.00 14.49
C GLN A 65 19.62 16.02 13.44
N LEU A 66 19.61 17.02 12.54
CA LEU A 66 18.65 17.06 11.44
C LEU A 66 18.81 15.85 10.50
N GLN A 67 20.05 15.49 10.14
CA GLN A 67 20.31 14.29 9.33
C GLN A 67 19.86 13.01 10.03
N PHE A 68 20.09 12.91 11.34
CA PHE A 68 19.63 11.78 12.14
C PHE A 68 18.10 11.69 12.19
N ASN A 69 17.42 12.81 12.45
CA ASN A 69 15.96 12.88 12.45
C ASN A 69 15.36 12.50 11.08
N LYS A 70 15.96 12.96 9.98
CA LYS A 70 15.55 12.54 8.63
C LYS A 70 15.60 11.02 8.46
N ARG A 71 16.69 10.38 8.89
CA ARG A 71 16.83 8.91 8.83
C ARG A 71 15.79 8.19 9.69
N ILE A 72 15.48 8.72 10.88
CA ILE A 72 14.42 8.15 11.74
C ILE A 72 13.07 8.21 11.03
N VAL A 73 12.71 9.36 10.45
CA VAL A 73 11.44 9.52 9.73
C VAL A 73 11.36 8.55 8.56
N ILE A 74 12.40 8.48 7.72
CA ILE A 74 12.44 7.54 6.57
C ILE A 74 12.30 6.08 7.04
N TYR A 75 12.94 5.72 8.15
CA TYR A 75 12.82 4.38 8.71
C TYR A 75 11.40 4.07 9.21
N GLN A 76 10.77 5.03 9.90
CA GLN A 76 9.39 4.90 10.39
C GLN A 76 8.39 4.78 9.24
N GLU A 77 8.50 5.61 8.22
CA GLU A 77 7.65 5.55 7.01
C GLU A 77 7.82 4.21 6.27
N ASN A 78 9.07 3.72 6.10
CA ASN A 78 9.28 2.41 5.49
C ASN A 78 8.65 1.27 6.28
N LYS A 79 8.74 1.32 7.61
CA LYS A 79 8.09 0.33 8.48
C LYS A 79 6.56 0.39 8.35
N GLU A 80 5.99 1.58 8.21
CA GLU A 80 4.57 1.76 7.95
C GLU A 80 4.17 1.17 6.59
N PHE A 81 4.91 1.47 5.52
CA PHE A 81 4.68 0.89 4.21
C PHE A 81 4.72 -0.65 4.23
N ASP A 82 5.72 -1.25 4.87
CA ASP A 82 5.82 -2.71 4.98
C ASP A 82 4.61 -3.33 5.69
N ARG A 83 4.12 -2.68 6.75
CA ARG A 83 2.91 -3.10 7.48
C ARG A 83 1.65 -3.02 6.61
N LEU A 84 1.47 -1.90 5.89
CA LEU A 84 0.32 -1.70 5.00
C LEU A 84 0.34 -2.71 3.85
N LEU A 85 1.50 -2.89 3.20
CA LEU A 85 1.67 -3.85 2.12
C LEU A 85 1.41 -5.29 2.58
N GLY A 86 1.90 -5.67 3.77
CA GLY A 86 1.63 -6.99 4.35
C GLY A 86 0.13 -7.23 4.58
N SER A 87 -0.59 -6.18 5.00
CA SER A 87 -2.05 -6.24 5.19
C SER A 87 -2.78 -6.41 3.85
N LEU A 88 -2.40 -5.67 2.81
CA LEU A 88 -2.97 -5.80 1.46
C LEU A 88 -2.75 -7.20 0.86
N VAL A 89 -1.56 -7.79 1.06
CA VAL A 89 -1.29 -9.17 0.64
C VAL A 89 -2.21 -10.17 1.34
N SER A 90 -2.48 -9.99 2.63
CA SER A 90 -3.46 -10.81 3.35
C SER A 90 -4.86 -10.70 2.72
N TYR A 91 -5.32 -9.48 2.43
CA TYR A 91 -6.63 -9.26 1.80
C TYR A 91 -6.72 -9.84 0.39
N GLN A 92 -5.65 -9.79 -0.40
CA GLN A 92 -5.59 -10.45 -1.70
C GLN A 92 -5.74 -11.97 -1.60
N ASN A 93 -5.15 -12.57 -0.56
CA ASN A 93 -5.31 -14.00 -0.30
C ASN A 93 -6.73 -14.35 0.14
N ASP A 94 -7.33 -13.55 1.02
CA ASP A 94 -8.73 -13.74 1.43
C ASP A 94 -9.69 -13.59 0.24
N LEU A 95 -9.47 -12.61 -0.64
CA LEU A 95 -10.22 -12.48 -1.90
C LEU A 95 -10.06 -13.70 -2.81
N LYS A 96 -8.84 -14.23 -2.94
CA LYS A 96 -8.57 -15.42 -3.74
C LYS A 96 -9.35 -16.62 -3.19
N ASN A 97 -9.36 -16.80 -1.87
CA ASN A 97 -10.12 -17.85 -1.20
C ASN A 97 -11.62 -17.69 -1.48
N LEU A 98 -12.17 -16.50 -1.26
CA LEU A 98 -13.59 -16.21 -1.54
C LEU A 98 -13.95 -16.39 -3.01
N THR A 99 -13.02 -16.19 -3.93
CA THR A 99 -13.28 -16.44 -5.35
C THR A 99 -13.54 -17.93 -5.59
N TYR A 100 -12.86 -18.84 -4.87
CA TYR A 100 -13.09 -20.28 -4.97
C TYR A 100 -14.51 -20.70 -4.62
N LEU A 101 -15.18 -19.99 -3.70
CA LEU A 101 -16.59 -20.19 -3.36
C LEU A 101 -17.49 -20.13 -4.60
N THR A 102 -17.19 -19.21 -5.53
CA THR A 102 -18.07 -18.93 -6.69
C THR A 102 -17.78 -19.82 -7.89
N LEU A 103 -16.55 -20.34 -8.03
CA LEU A 103 -16.10 -21.03 -9.25
C LEU A 103 -17.00 -22.21 -9.70
N PRO A 104 -17.47 -23.10 -8.80
CA PRO A 104 -18.32 -24.21 -9.21
C PRO A 104 -19.64 -23.75 -9.85
N TYR A 105 -20.13 -22.58 -9.44
CA TYR A 105 -21.46 -22.06 -9.75
C TYR A 105 -21.48 -21.02 -10.86
N LEU A 106 -20.32 -20.63 -11.40
CA LEU A 106 -20.26 -19.67 -12.51
C LEU A 106 -21.07 -20.15 -13.72
N SER A 107 -21.62 -19.20 -14.48
CA SER A 107 -22.27 -19.50 -15.74
C SER A 107 -21.30 -20.17 -16.72
N VAL A 108 -21.84 -20.98 -17.63
CA VAL A 108 -21.03 -21.69 -18.63
C VAL A 108 -20.27 -20.71 -19.53
N ALA A 109 -20.90 -19.58 -19.87
CA ALA A 109 -20.26 -18.50 -20.60
C ALA A 109 -19.04 -17.94 -19.83
N LYS A 110 -19.17 -17.71 -18.52
CA LYS A 110 -18.07 -17.24 -17.68
C LYS A 110 -16.95 -18.29 -17.58
N LYS A 111 -17.31 -19.55 -17.36
CA LYS A 111 -16.37 -20.69 -17.33
C LYS A 111 -15.56 -20.78 -18.63
N LYS A 112 -16.23 -20.70 -19.78
CA LYS A 112 -15.59 -20.68 -21.11
C LYS A 112 -14.61 -19.52 -21.25
N MET A 113 -15.01 -18.30 -20.88
CA MET A 113 -14.15 -17.12 -20.93
C MET A 113 -12.87 -17.30 -20.08
N MET A 114 -12.99 -17.83 -18.87
CA MET A 114 -11.84 -18.08 -18.00
C MET A 114 -10.88 -19.13 -18.59
N LEU A 115 -11.42 -20.20 -19.20
CA LEU A 115 -10.60 -21.20 -19.90
C LEU A 115 -9.85 -20.59 -21.10
N LEU A 116 -10.52 -19.78 -21.92
CA LEU A 116 -9.89 -19.15 -23.09
C LEU A 116 -8.77 -18.16 -22.72
N ASN A 117 -8.96 -17.45 -21.62
CA ASN A 117 -8.02 -16.45 -21.11
C ASN A 117 -6.87 -17.05 -20.29
N ASN A 118 -6.85 -18.37 -20.07
CA ASN A 118 -5.89 -19.05 -19.19
C ASN A 118 -5.82 -18.41 -17.79
N ASP A 119 -6.98 -18.15 -17.17
CA ASP A 119 -7.06 -17.46 -15.88
C ASP A 119 -6.25 -18.19 -14.78
N GLU A 120 -5.29 -17.49 -14.16
CA GLU A 120 -4.31 -18.06 -13.22
C GLU A 120 -4.95 -18.80 -12.05
N ILE A 121 -6.17 -18.39 -11.67
CA ILE A 121 -6.93 -19.03 -10.59
C ILE A 121 -7.29 -20.49 -10.87
N LEU A 122 -7.42 -20.86 -12.15
CA LEU A 122 -7.68 -22.22 -12.62
C LEU A 122 -6.36 -22.97 -12.87
N PHE A 123 -5.38 -22.32 -13.51
CA PHE A 123 -4.20 -23.02 -14.03
C PHE A 123 -2.98 -23.03 -13.12
N GLY A 124 -3.06 -22.46 -11.90
CA GLY A 124 -1.94 -22.45 -10.94
C GLY A 124 -1.37 -23.83 -10.57
N HIS A 125 -2.07 -24.92 -10.93
CA HIS A 125 -1.64 -26.32 -10.74
C HIS A 125 -1.68 -27.15 -12.04
N LEU A 126 -2.16 -26.58 -13.14
CA LEU A 126 -2.32 -27.25 -14.44
C LEU A 126 -1.62 -26.39 -15.50
N LEU A 127 -0.35 -26.71 -15.73
CA LEU A 127 0.35 -26.21 -16.91
C LEU A 127 -0.17 -26.97 -18.13
N LEU A 128 -0.82 -26.25 -19.05
CA LEU A 128 -1.25 -26.64 -20.40
C LEU A 128 -2.74 -26.99 -20.54
N LEU A 129 -3.54 -25.98 -20.91
CA LEU A 129 -4.59 -26.18 -21.91
C LEU A 129 -3.88 -26.47 -23.24
N GLU A 130 -3.92 -27.72 -23.71
CA GLU A 130 -3.39 -28.05 -25.04
C GLU A 130 -4.01 -27.14 -26.11
N LYS A 131 -3.23 -26.74 -27.13
CA LYS A 131 -3.72 -25.91 -28.25
C LYS A 131 -4.99 -26.50 -28.88
N THR A 132 -5.11 -27.82 -28.88
CA THR A 132 -6.27 -28.58 -29.35
C THR A 132 -7.52 -28.27 -28.55
N VAL A 133 -7.45 -28.28 -27.22
CA VAL A 133 -8.58 -28.00 -26.33
C VAL A 133 -9.01 -26.54 -26.44
N LYS A 134 -8.04 -25.62 -26.55
CA LYS A 134 -8.33 -24.20 -26.78
C LYS A 134 -9.03 -23.97 -28.13
N GLY A 135 -8.53 -24.60 -29.20
CA GLY A 135 -9.15 -24.52 -30.52
C GLY A 135 -10.57 -25.12 -30.56
N GLU A 136 -10.83 -26.19 -29.82
CA GLU A 136 -12.17 -26.76 -29.68
C GLU A 136 -13.11 -25.86 -28.85
N LEU A 137 -12.61 -25.18 -27.82
CA LEU A 137 -13.40 -24.20 -27.06
C LEU A 137 -13.77 -22.97 -27.91
N GLU A 138 -12.85 -22.49 -28.75
CA GLU A 138 -13.07 -21.34 -29.64
C GLU A 138 -14.19 -21.60 -30.65
N LYS A 139 -14.30 -22.83 -31.18
CA LYS A 139 -15.33 -23.23 -32.15
C LYS A 139 -16.75 -23.32 -31.58
N ARG A 140 -16.91 -23.49 -30.27
CA ARG A 140 -18.22 -23.73 -29.59
C ARG A 140 -18.98 -22.43 -29.30
N THR A 141 -19.29 -21.67 -30.35
CA THR A 141 -19.74 -20.25 -30.31
C THR A 141 -21.13 -19.99 -29.73
N ASN A 142 -21.95 -21.02 -29.47
CA ASN A 142 -23.40 -20.85 -29.28
C ASN A 142 -23.91 -20.88 -27.84
N ILE A 143 -23.05 -20.94 -26.81
CA ILE A 143 -23.51 -20.89 -25.43
C ILE A 143 -23.92 -19.46 -25.07
N LYS A 144 -25.16 -19.10 -25.42
CA LYS A 144 -25.83 -17.86 -25.00
C LYS A 144 -25.84 -17.81 -23.47
N GLY A 145 -25.77 -16.60 -22.92
CA GLY A 145 -25.57 -16.32 -21.50
C GLY A 145 -26.68 -16.85 -20.57
N PRO A 146 -26.80 -16.31 -19.34
CA PRO A 146 -27.59 -16.90 -18.25
C PRO A 146 -29.13 -16.92 -18.45
N ILE A 147 -29.62 -16.64 -19.66
CA ILE A 147 -31.05 -16.54 -19.96
C ILE A 147 -31.55 -17.91 -20.44
N GLN A 148 -32.51 -18.46 -19.69
CA GLN A 148 -33.17 -19.74 -19.91
C GLN A 148 -33.97 -19.76 -21.22
N GLU A 149 -33.32 -20.06 -22.33
CA GLU A 149 -33.98 -20.73 -23.46
C GLU A 149 -33.61 -22.21 -23.38
N SER A 150 -34.54 -23.09 -23.75
CA SER A 150 -34.25 -24.52 -23.89
C SER A 150 -33.11 -24.70 -24.88
N LEU A 151 -31.97 -25.20 -24.41
CA LEU A 151 -30.79 -25.42 -25.24
C LEU A 151 -31.10 -26.44 -26.33
N THR A 152 -30.55 -26.21 -27.52
CA THR A 152 -30.47 -27.23 -28.56
C THR A 152 -29.58 -28.40 -28.10
N SER A 153 -29.68 -29.55 -28.78
CA SER A 153 -28.85 -30.72 -28.48
C SER A 153 -27.34 -30.42 -28.58
N GLU A 154 -26.95 -29.61 -29.58
CA GLU A 154 -25.57 -29.17 -29.78
C GLU A 154 -25.09 -28.25 -28.64
N GLU A 155 -25.91 -27.26 -28.24
CA GLU A 155 -25.60 -26.38 -27.11
C GLU A 155 -25.51 -27.14 -25.78
N THR A 156 -26.28 -28.22 -25.63
CA THR A 156 -26.22 -29.10 -24.46
C THR A 156 -24.91 -29.90 -24.40
N GLU A 157 -24.41 -30.38 -25.53
CA GLU A 157 -23.11 -31.05 -25.61
C GLU A 157 -21.96 -30.06 -25.35
N ASP A 158 -22.04 -28.86 -25.91
CA ASP A 158 -21.10 -27.77 -25.67
C ASP A 158 -21.04 -27.36 -24.20
N GLU A 159 -22.21 -27.23 -23.55
CA GLU A 159 -22.29 -26.94 -22.13
C GLU A 159 -21.60 -28.03 -21.29
N LYS A 160 -21.91 -29.30 -21.56
CA LYS A 160 -21.32 -30.43 -20.83
C LYS A 160 -19.81 -30.45 -20.99
N TYR A 161 -19.31 -30.22 -22.21
CA TYR A 161 -17.88 -30.18 -22.50
C TYR A 161 -17.16 -29.06 -21.73
N VAL A 162 -17.70 -27.84 -21.74
CA VAL A 162 -17.12 -26.70 -20.99
C VAL A 162 -17.11 -26.97 -19.50
N ARG A 163 -18.22 -27.48 -18.94
CA ARG A 163 -18.32 -27.80 -17.50
C ARG A 163 -17.29 -28.86 -17.09
N GLN A 164 -17.11 -29.90 -17.90
CA GLN A 164 -16.17 -30.97 -17.61
C GLN A 164 -14.73 -30.47 -17.60
N ILE A 165 -14.32 -29.70 -18.62
CA ILE A 165 -12.98 -29.11 -18.67
C ILE A 165 -12.77 -28.18 -17.48
N PHE A 166 -13.74 -27.31 -17.21
CA PHE A 166 -13.63 -26.37 -16.10
C PHE A 166 -13.48 -27.07 -14.75
N TYR A 167 -14.27 -28.12 -14.50
CA TYR A 167 -14.16 -28.92 -13.27
C TYR A 167 -12.78 -29.59 -13.12
N ASN A 168 -12.24 -30.11 -14.22
CA ASN A 168 -10.89 -30.67 -14.22
C ASN A 168 -9.83 -29.60 -13.92
N CYS A 169 -10.06 -28.36 -14.37
CA CYS A 169 -9.21 -27.20 -14.11
C CYS A 169 -9.39 -26.58 -12.71
N LEU A 170 -10.31 -27.04 -11.88
CA LEU A 170 -10.41 -26.54 -10.51
C LEU A 170 -9.27 -27.09 -9.65
N PRO A 171 -8.67 -26.28 -8.75
CA PRO A 171 -7.70 -26.77 -7.78
C PRO A 171 -8.27 -27.93 -6.95
N ASN A 172 -7.45 -28.94 -6.66
CA ASN A 172 -7.88 -30.08 -5.84
C ASN A 172 -8.33 -29.65 -4.44
N SER A 173 -7.72 -28.59 -3.89
CA SER A 173 -8.16 -27.94 -2.65
C SER A 173 -9.64 -27.52 -2.70
N VAL A 174 -10.09 -26.95 -3.81
CA VAL A 174 -11.48 -26.52 -4.04
C VAL A 174 -12.43 -27.72 -4.16
N LYS A 175 -11.98 -28.80 -4.82
CA LYS A 175 -12.81 -29.99 -5.04
C LYS A 175 -13.04 -30.83 -3.79
N ALA A 176 -12.06 -30.91 -2.90
CA ALA A 176 -12.03 -31.95 -1.87
C ALA A 176 -11.77 -31.45 -0.43
N PHE A 177 -11.30 -30.21 -0.23
CA PHE A 177 -10.77 -29.79 1.07
C PHE A 177 -11.35 -28.49 1.62
N TYR A 178 -11.61 -27.49 0.77
CA TYR A 178 -12.11 -26.20 1.24
C TYR A 178 -13.52 -26.32 1.80
N LYS A 179 -13.67 -25.94 3.07
CA LYS A 179 -14.94 -25.88 3.78
C LYS A 179 -15.58 -24.51 3.65
N ILE A 180 -16.88 -24.47 3.92
CA ILE A 180 -17.64 -23.22 4.03
C ILE A 180 -17.10 -22.36 5.17
N GLN A 181 -16.67 -22.96 6.29
CA GLN A 181 -16.02 -22.23 7.38
C GLN A 181 -14.76 -21.46 6.93
N ASP A 182 -13.91 -22.04 6.07
CA ASP A 182 -12.71 -21.35 5.58
C ASP A 182 -13.07 -20.06 4.82
N MET A 183 -14.19 -20.10 4.10
CA MET A 183 -14.72 -18.97 3.35
C MET A 183 -15.32 -17.92 4.28
N ILE A 184 -16.02 -18.33 5.33
CA ILE A 184 -16.53 -17.43 6.37
C ILE A 184 -15.36 -16.70 7.05
N ASP A 185 -14.32 -17.42 7.45
CA ASP A 185 -13.16 -16.84 8.11
C ASP A 185 -12.43 -15.83 7.19
N SER A 186 -12.26 -16.16 5.91
CA SER A 186 -11.70 -15.22 4.92
C SER A 186 -12.60 -14.02 4.69
N PHE A 187 -13.93 -14.21 4.71
CA PHE A 187 -14.88 -13.13 4.57
C PHE A 187 -14.85 -12.18 5.76
N GLU A 188 -14.83 -12.69 6.99
CA GLU A 188 -14.72 -11.91 8.23
C GLU A 188 -13.43 -11.09 8.28
N ARG A 189 -12.30 -11.68 7.88
CA ARG A 189 -11.04 -10.94 7.76
C ARG A 189 -11.12 -9.86 6.70
N LEU A 190 -11.69 -10.15 5.53
CA LEU A 190 -11.81 -9.17 4.45
C LEU A 190 -12.68 -7.96 4.84
N ILE A 191 -13.83 -8.18 5.49
CA ILE A 191 -14.71 -7.07 5.88
C ILE A 191 -14.09 -6.14 6.93
N SER A 192 -13.12 -6.64 7.72
CA SER A 192 -12.42 -5.84 8.74
C SER A 192 -11.65 -4.65 8.16
N ILE A 193 -11.34 -4.65 6.85
CA ILE A 193 -10.70 -3.51 6.17
C ILE A 193 -11.52 -2.22 6.29
N ARG A 194 -12.86 -2.32 6.41
CA ARG A 194 -13.76 -1.16 6.60
C ARG A 194 -13.50 -0.41 7.90
N ASP A 195 -13.03 -1.11 8.92
CA ASP A 195 -12.88 -0.57 10.26
C ASP A 195 -11.41 -0.21 10.55
N GLN A 196 -10.50 -0.53 9.64
CA GLN A 196 -9.08 -0.18 9.73
C GLN A 196 -8.80 1.21 9.18
N GLN A 197 -8.40 2.11 10.09
CA GLN A 197 -8.01 3.49 9.78
C GLN A 197 -6.66 3.61 9.06
N ASP A 198 -5.94 2.50 8.96
CA ASP A 198 -4.58 2.41 8.42
C ASP A 198 -4.43 2.94 6.99
N PHE A 199 -5.51 2.91 6.20
CA PHE A 199 -5.52 3.34 4.81
C PHE A 199 -6.12 4.74 4.58
N TYR A 200 -6.44 5.51 5.63
CA TYR A 200 -7.08 6.83 5.47
C TYR A 200 -6.24 7.84 4.69
N ARG A 201 -4.90 7.72 4.75
CA ARG A 201 -3.99 8.52 3.90
C ARG A 201 -4.27 8.35 2.40
N TYR A 202 -4.90 7.24 2.01
CA TYR A 202 -5.28 6.87 0.65
C TYR A 202 -6.80 6.99 0.42
N SER A 203 -7.43 8.02 0.98
CA SER A 203 -8.89 8.18 1.14
C SER A 203 -9.75 7.77 -0.06
N LEU A 204 -9.36 8.13 -1.29
CA LEU A 204 -10.14 7.79 -2.49
C LEU A 204 -10.18 6.27 -2.73
N ASP A 205 -9.01 5.63 -2.77
CA ASP A 205 -8.87 4.19 -3.01
C ASP A 205 -9.54 3.39 -1.88
N TYR A 206 -9.35 3.87 -0.65
CA TYR A 206 -9.95 3.28 0.53
C TYR A 206 -11.49 3.32 0.51
N GLU A 207 -12.09 4.46 0.13
CA GLU A 207 -13.56 4.56 0.06
C GLU A 207 -14.16 3.68 -1.05
N VAL A 208 -13.45 3.50 -2.18
CA VAL A 208 -13.86 2.56 -3.24
C VAL A 208 -13.85 1.12 -2.72
N ILE A 209 -12.77 0.72 -2.05
CA ILE A 209 -12.63 -0.60 -1.42
C ILE A 209 -13.75 -0.82 -0.40
N LYS A 210 -13.95 0.15 0.50
CA LYS A 210 -14.97 0.11 1.55
C LYS A 210 -16.38 -0.04 1.01
N SER A 211 -16.75 0.73 -0.01
CA SER A 211 -18.04 0.62 -0.70
C SER A 211 -18.22 -0.75 -1.36
N SER A 212 -17.18 -1.28 -1.99
CA SER A 212 -17.20 -2.58 -2.65
C SER A 212 -17.36 -3.73 -1.64
N VAL A 213 -16.67 -3.66 -0.51
CA VAL A 213 -16.79 -4.60 0.61
C VAL A 213 -18.21 -4.60 1.18
N LEU A 214 -18.83 -3.43 1.38
CA LEU A 214 -20.21 -3.33 1.84
C LEU A 214 -21.21 -4.00 0.89
N ASN A 215 -20.98 -3.89 -0.43
CA ASN A 215 -21.83 -4.54 -1.42
C ASN A 215 -21.61 -6.07 -1.45
N LEU A 216 -20.37 -6.52 -1.26
CA LEU A 216 -20.04 -7.93 -1.12
C LEU A 216 -20.70 -8.52 0.13
N GLU A 217 -20.64 -7.81 1.26
CA GLU A 217 -21.21 -8.22 2.53
C GLU A 217 -22.71 -8.47 2.44
N LYS A 218 -23.45 -7.54 1.83
CA LYS A 218 -24.90 -7.70 1.60
C LYS A 218 -25.26 -8.94 0.79
N ARG A 219 -24.38 -9.40 -0.10
CA ARG A 219 -24.64 -10.55 -0.99
C ARG A 219 -24.16 -11.87 -0.40
N LEU A 220 -23.00 -11.90 0.26
CA LEU A 220 -22.43 -13.13 0.80
C LEU A 220 -23.07 -13.55 2.11
N ILE A 221 -23.49 -12.62 2.97
CA ILE A 221 -24.14 -12.97 4.25
C ILE A 221 -25.38 -13.83 4.02
N SER A 222 -26.23 -13.48 3.05
CA SER A 222 -27.45 -14.25 2.78
C SER A 222 -27.15 -15.66 2.27
N ILE A 223 -26.09 -15.82 1.47
CA ILE A 223 -25.69 -17.12 0.89
C ILE A 223 -25.08 -18.01 1.99
N LEU A 224 -24.23 -17.44 2.84
CA LEU A 224 -23.49 -18.18 3.85
C LEU A 224 -24.32 -18.49 5.11
N ALA A 225 -25.34 -17.68 5.41
CA ALA A 225 -26.16 -17.85 6.63
C ALA A 225 -26.97 -19.15 6.65
N GLU A 226 -27.32 -19.70 5.48
CA GLU A 226 -28.14 -20.90 5.33
C GLU A 226 -27.31 -22.18 5.18
N CYS A 227 -25.98 -22.06 5.15
CA CYS A 227 -25.07 -23.17 4.88
C CYS A 227 -24.55 -23.84 6.16
N ASP A 228 -24.42 -25.17 6.14
CA ASP A 228 -23.66 -25.89 7.16
C ASP A 228 -22.16 -25.65 6.98
N LYS A 229 -21.54 -25.07 8.02
CA LYS A 229 -20.16 -24.59 8.03
C LYS A 229 -19.14 -25.70 7.79
N ASP A 230 -19.45 -26.92 8.19
CA ASP A 230 -18.55 -28.07 8.05
C ASP A 230 -18.54 -28.71 6.66
N ASN A 231 -19.51 -28.34 5.81
CA ASN A 231 -19.59 -28.86 4.47
C ASN A 231 -18.52 -28.26 3.55
N LEU A 232 -18.26 -28.96 2.45
CA LEU A 232 -17.40 -28.47 1.37
C LEU A 232 -18.07 -27.33 0.61
N ILE A 233 -17.28 -26.41 0.06
CA ILE A 233 -17.79 -25.28 -0.75
C ILE A 233 -18.59 -25.71 -1.99
N THR A 234 -18.40 -26.94 -2.47
CA THR A 234 -19.14 -27.54 -3.59
C THR A 234 -20.55 -28.00 -3.24
N SER A 235 -20.91 -27.99 -1.95
CA SER A 235 -22.24 -28.35 -1.45
C SER A 235 -23.25 -27.19 -1.42
N ILE A 236 -22.78 -25.96 -1.65
CA ILE A 236 -23.63 -24.76 -1.61
C ILE A 236 -24.63 -24.79 -2.76
N GLU A 237 -25.87 -24.39 -2.50
CA GLU A 237 -26.82 -24.12 -3.57
C GLU A 237 -26.76 -22.63 -3.93
N MET A 238 -26.03 -22.30 -5.00
CA MET A 238 -25.89 -20.91 -5.49
C MET A 238 -26.36 -20.83 -6.94
N LYS A 239 -27.25 -19.86 -7.23
CA LYS A 239 -27.68 -19.60 -8.61
C LYS A 239 -26.53 -19.01 -9.42
N ASN A 240 -26.41 -19.39 -10.70
CA ASN A 240 -25.33 -18.90 -11.58
C ASN A 240 -25.26 -17.36 -11.66
N LEU A 241 -26.41 -16.68 -11.67
CA LEU A 241 -26.46 -15.21 -11.70
C LEU A 241 -25.84 -14.59 -10.44
N ASP A 242 -26.14 -15.16 -9.27
CA ASP A 242 -25.60 -14.70 -7.99
C ASP A 242 -24.10 -14.98 -7.92
N ALA A 243 -23.68 -16.17 -8.36
CA ALA A 243 -22.27 -16.55 -8.46
C ALA A 243 -21.46 -15.61 -9.37
N ASP A 244 -21.96 -15.33 -10.57
CA ASP A 244 -21.31 -14.43 -11.53
C ASP A 244 -21.23 -13.00 -10.96
N SER A 245 -22.28 -12.54 -10.27
CA SER A 245 -22.29 -11.21 -9.65
C SER A 245 -21.32 -11.11 -8.47
N VAL A 246 -21.23 -12.13 -7.62
CA VAL A 246 -20.28 -12.16 -6.49
C VAL A 246 -18.85 -12.26 -7.03
N TYR A 247 -18.61 -13.10 -8.04
CA TYR A 247 -17.31 -13.19 -8.71
C TYR A 247 -16.88 -11.84 -9.29
N ALA A 248 -17.78 -11.13 -9.99
CA ALA A 248 -17.47 -9.81 -10.53
C ALA A 248 -17.07 -8.80 -9.45
N LEU A 249 -17.77 -8.80 -8.31
CA LEU A 249 -17.42 -7.96 -7.15
C LEU A 249 -16.07 -8.32 -6.56
N LEU A 250 -15.76 -9.60 -6.39
CA LEU A 250 -14.48 -10.07 -5.86
C LEU A 250 -13.30 -9.67 -6.77
N ILE A 251 -13.46 -9.81 -8.09
CA ILE A 251 -12.44 -9.38 -9.07
C ILE A 251 -12.27 -7.86 -9.06
N SER A 252 -13.37 -7.10 -9.01
CA SER A 252 -13.30 -5.63 -8.89
C SER A 252 -12.57 -5.20 -7.62
N LEU A 253 -12.86 -5.85 -6.49
CA LEU A 253 -12.24 -5.54 -5.21
C LEU A 253 -10.75 -5.91 -5.21
N LYS A 254 -10.37 -7.03 -5.84
CA LYS A 254 -8.97 -7.40 -6.08
C LYS A 254 -8.24 -6.32 -6.88
N TYR A 255 -8.86 -5.81 -7.95
CA TYR A 255 -8.30 -4.73 -8.74
C TYR A 255 -8.09 -3.46 -7.89
N SER A 256 -9.09 -3.03 -7.12
CA SER A 256 -8.96 -1.85 -6.25
C SER A 256 -7.86 -2.00 -5.19
N ILE A 257 -7.72 -3.18 -4.60
CA ILE A 257 -6.64 -3.47 -3.65
C ILE A 257 -5.26 -3.45 -4.33
N ASN A 258 -5.14 -3.97 -5.55
CA ASN A 258 -3.89 -3.92 -6.32
C ASN A 258 -3.51 -2.47 -6.67
N MET A 259 -4.47 -1.64 -7.08
CA MET A 259 -4.23 -0.22 -7.35
C MET A 259 -3.71 0.52 -6.10
N LEU A 260 -4.31 0.25 -4.93
CA LEU A 260 -3.83 0.80 -3.66
C LEU A 260 -2.40 0.31 -3.33
N GLN A 261 -2.11 -0.97 -3.58
CA GLN A 261 -0.78 -1.53 -3.40
C GLN A 261 0.26 -0.84 -4.29
N GLU A 262 -0.04 -0.65 -5.58
CA GLU A 262 0.83 0.04 -6.54
C GLU A 262 1.10 1.48 -6.11
N ARG A 263 0.08 2.19 -5.61
CA ARG A 263 0.22 3.54 -5.09
C ARG A 263 1.15 3.60 -3.87
N ILE A 264 0.99 2.68 -2.92
CA ILE A 264 1.87 2.59 -1.74
C ILE A 264 3.33 2.31 -2.17
N LEU A 265 3.52 1.42 -3.15
CA LEU A 265 4.86 1.12 -3.69
C LEU A 265 5.50 2.33 -4.38
N ALA A 266 4.72 3.12 -5.12
CA ALA A 266 5.19 4.35 -5.74
C ALA A 266 5.64 5.38 -4.69
N GLU A 267 4.84 5.62 -3.65
CA GLU A 267 5.20 6.54 -2.57
C GLU A 267 6.47 6.08 -1.81
N ARG A 268 6.62 4.76 -1.59
CA ARG A 268 7.84 4.19 -1.01
C ARG A 268 9.06 4.42 -1.90
N HIS A 269 8.91 4.27 -3.22
CA HIS A 269 9.98 4.50 -4.17
C HIS A 269 10.43 5.96 -4.17
N ASP A 270 9.48 6.90 -4.17
CA ASP A 270 9.75 8.34 -4.09
C ASP A 270 10.47 8.71 -2.79
N LEU A 271 10.06 8.12 -1.66
CA LEU A 271 10.74 8.31 -0.38
C LEU A 271 12.21 7.86 -0.46
N THR A 272 12.49 6.75 -1.15
CA THR A 272 13.84 6.19 -1.32
C THR A 272 14.72 7.03 -2.25
N ILE A 273 14.14 7.67 -3.27
CA ILE A 273 14.88 8.59 -4.16
C ILE A 273 15.19 9.92 -3.45
N SER A 274 14.28 10.37 -2.57
CA SER A 274 14.41 11.66 -1.86
C SER A 274 15.32 11.63 -0.63
N SER A 275 15.73 10.44 -0.17
CA SER A 275 16.58 10.20 1.02
C SER A 275 18.07 10.20 0.74
#